data_AF-A0A8T3RHR0-F1
#
_entry.id   AF-A0A8T3RHR0-F1
#
_cell.length_a   1.000
_cell.length_b   1.000
_cell.length_c   1.000
_cell.angle_alpha   90.00
_cell.angle_beta   90.00
_cell.angle_gamma   90.00
#
_symmetry.space_group_name_H-M   'P 1'
#
loop_
_entity.id
_entity.type
_entity.pdbx_description
1 polymer ?
#
loop_
_entity_poly.entity_id
_entity_poly.type
_entity_poly.pdbx_seq_one_letter_code
_entity_poly.pdbx_strand_id
1 'polypeptide(L)'
;MPNQTAKLFNNGRSQAVRLPAEFRFEGAEVYIHKEGEQVILSAISTVFSLIPLLAKMRAYWPKQPFGLTVRNGATLRALPRA
;
A
#
# COMPACT_ATOMS: atom_id res chain seq x y z
N MET A 1 -1.01 -17.07 18.47
CA MET A 1 -2.22 -16.46 17.91
C MET A 1 -3.25 -17.57 17.78
N PRO A 2 -4.48 -17.44 18.33
CA PRO A 2 -5.48 -18.48 18.11
C PRO A 2 -5.73 -18.61 16.61
N ASN A 3 -5.55 -19.81 16.05
CA ASN A 3 -5.85 -20.09 14.65
C ASN A 3 -7.36 -19.99 14.47
N GLN A 4 -7.80 -18.95 13.77
CA GLN A 4 -9.22 -18.77 13.47
C GLN A 4 -9.59 -19.69 12.31
N THR A 5 -10.48 -20.64 12.56
CA THR A 5 -10.93 -21.59 11.55
C THR A 5 -12.10 -21.00 10.76
N ALA A 6 -12.13 -21.26 9.46
CA ALA A 6 -13.25 -20.92 8.59
C ALA A 6 -13.99 -22.19 8.18
N LYS A 7 -15.29 -22.08 7.92
CA LYS A 7 -16.09 -23.21 7.43
C LYS A 7 -15.94 -23.35 5.92
N LEU A 8 -15.69 -24.59 5.49
CA LEU A 8 -15.79 -25.00 4.10
C LEU A 8 -17.24 -25.37 3.77
N PHE A 9 -17.67 -25.02 2.57
CA PHE A 9 -18.98 -25.39 2.04
C PHE A 9 -18.88 -25.69 0.55
N ASN A 10 -19.91 -26.34 0.00
CA ASN A 10 -20.00 -26.61 -1.43
C ASN A 10 -20.82 -25.51 -2.10
N ASN A 11 -20.32 -25.03 -3.24
CA ASN A 11 -21.04 -24.16 -4.17
C ASN A 11 -21.13 -24.89 -5.52
N GLY A 12 -22.23 -25.62 -5.72
CA GLY A 12 -22.38 -26.53 -6.85
C GLY A 12 -21.32 -27.64 -6.82
N ARG A 13 -20.50 -27.71 -7.88
CA ARG A 13 -19.39 -28.68 -7.99
C ARG A 13 -18.07 -28.17 -7.41
N SER A 14 -18.05 -26.95 -6.87
CA SER A 14 -16.86 -26.28 -6.34
C SER A 14 -16.88 -26.23 -4.82
N GLN A 15 -15.71 -26.21 -4.19
CA GLN A 15 -15.55 -25.91 -2.78
C GLN A 15 -15.40 -24.39 -2.58
N ALA A 16 -15.92 -23.88 -1.46
CA ALA A 16 -15.83 -22.49 -1.08
C ALA A 16 -15.56 -22.33 0.42
N VAL A 17 -14.94 -21.21 0.79
CA VAL A 17 -14.65 -20.82 2.18
C VAL A 17 -15.54 -19.63 2.53
N ARG A 18 -16.21 -19.65 3.67
CA ARG A 18 -16.90 -18.46 4.19
C ARG A 18 -15.88 -17.61 4.95
N LEU A 19 -15.51 -16.46 4.39
CA LEU A 19 -14.63 -15.51 5.06
C LEU A 19 -15.37 -14.82 6.23
N PRO A 20 -14.85 -14.92 7.47
CA PRO A 20 -15.28 -14.09 8.58
C PRO A 20 -15.15 -12.59 8.25
N ALA A 21 -15.88 -11.73 8.95
CA ALA A 21 -15.99 -10.31 8.62
C ALA A 21 -14.62 -9.61 8.59
N GLU A 22 -13.74 -9.98 9.51
CA GLU A 22 -12.38 -9.48 9.67
C GLU A 22 -11.42 -9.88 8.53
N PHE A 23 -11.75 -10.89 7.72
CA PHE A 23 -10.93 -11.36 6.59
C PHE A 23 -11.55 -11.06 5.21
N ARG A 24 -12.61 -10.24 5.15
CA ARG A 24 -13.26 -9.91 3.87
C ARG A 24 -12.34 -9.02 3.04
N PHE A 25 -12.28 -9.29 1.73
CA PHE A 25 -11.64 -8.44 0.75
C PHE A 25 -12.62 -7.36 0.25
N GLU A 26 -12.08 -6.24 -0.21
CA GLU A 26 -12.83 -5.29 -1.03
C GLU A 26 -12.86 -5.77 -2.49
N GLY A 27 -13.97 -5.54 -3.19
CA GLY A 27 -14.16 -5.94 -4.58
C GLY A 27 -14.82 -7.31 -4.75
N ALA A 28 -14.80 -7.81 -5.99
CA ALA A 28 -15.49 -9.05 -6.39
C ALA A 28 -14.54 -10.22 -6.67
N GLU A 29 -13.24 -9.96 -6.83
CA GLU A 29 -12.25 -10.94 -7.29
C GLU A 29 -10.96 -10.83 -6.47
N VAL A 30 -10.25 -11.96 -6.36
CA VAL A 30 -8.96 -12.10 -5.66
C VAL A 30 -7.99 -12.90 -6.51
N TYR A 31 -6.69 -12.65 -6.34
CA TYR A 31 -5.68 -13.57 -6.82
C TYR A 31 -5.64 -14.81 -5.92
N ILE A 32 -5.42 -15.97 -6.53
CA ILE A 32 -5.30 -17.25 -5.84
C ILE A 32 -4.04 -17.97 -6.31
N HIS A 33 -3.24 -18.48 -5.37
CA HIS A 33 -2.14 -19.39 -5.66
C HIS A 33 -1.95 -20.39 -4.52
N LYS A 34 -1.21 -21.48 -4.81
CA LYS A 34 -0.99 -22.58 -3.87
C LYS A 34 0.50 -22.75 -3.58
N GLU A 35 0.86 -22.81 -2.31
CA GLU A 35 2.21 -23.07 -1.82
C GLU A 35 2.18 -24.26 -0.87
N GLY A 36 2.66 -25.43 -1.33
CA GLY A 36 2.55 -26.68 -0.57
C GLY A 36 1.09 -27.01 -0.25
N GLU A 37 0.74 -27.03 1.03
CA GLU A 37 -0.63 -27.29 1.51
C GLU A 37 -1.45 -26.01 1.73
N GLN A 38 -0.87 -24.84 1.51
CA GLN A 38 -1.51 -23.56 1.75
C GLN A 38 -2.16 -23.02 0.48
N VAL A 39 -3.37 -22.48 0.62
CA VAL A 39 -4.04 -21.68 -0.41
C VAL A 39 -3.97 -20.22 0.02
N ILE A 40 -3.32 -19.39 -0.79
CA ILE A 40 -3.08 -17.99 -0.48
C ILE A 40 -4.00 -17.15 -1.37
N LEU A 41 -4.75 -16.25 -0.75
CA LEU A 41 -5.64 -15.30 -1.41
C LEU A 41 -5.11 -13.89 -1.21
N SER A 42 -4.98 -13.14 -2.31
CA SER A 42 -4.51 -11.75 -2.28
C SER A 42 -5.52 -10.83 -2.97
N ALA A 43 -5.74 -9.63 -2.42
CA ALA A 43 -6.64 -8.65 -3.01
C ALA A 43 -6.16 -8.24 -4.42
N ILE A 44 -7.10 -8.10 -5.37
CA ILE A 44 -6.82 -7.44 -6.64
C ILE A 44 -6.94 -5.92 -6.41
N SER A 45 -5.85 -5.26 -6.04
CA SER A 45 -5.83 -3.80 -5.96
C SER A 45 -5.57 -3.22 -7.35
N THR A 46 -6.59 -2.64 -8.00
CA THR A 46 -6.45 -1.98 -9.31
C THR A 46 -5.57 -0.73 -9.26
N VAL A 47 -5.32 -0.17 -8.09
CA VAL A 47 -4.48 1.04 -7.97
C VAL A 47 -3.47 0.83 -6.87
N PHE A 48 -2.21 0.66 -7.30
CA PHE A 48 -0.98 1.11 -6.67
C PHE A 48 -1.26 2.01 -5.44
N SER A 49 -1.46 1.40 -4.27
CA SER A 49 -1.73 2.10 -2.99
C SER A 49 -0.61 3.09 -2.61
N LEU A 50 0.49 3.04 -3.35
CA LEU A 50 1.58 3.99 -3.32
C LEU A 50 1.22 5.37 -3.90
N ILE A 51 0.31 5.53 -4.87
CA ILE A 51 -0.03 6.86 -5.41
C ILE A 51 -0.63 7.79 -4.33
N PRO A 52 -1.66 7.38 -3.57
CA PRO A 52 -2.18 8.22 -2.49
C PRO A 52 -1.18 8.40 -1.34
N LEU A 53 -0.32 7.41 -1.07
CA LEU A 53 0.77 7.55 -0.08
C LEU A 53 1.84 8.56 -0.52
N LEU A 54 2.28 8.50 -1.78
CA LEU A 54 3.22 9.44 -2.41
C LEU A 54 2.62 10.84 -2.50
N ALA A 55 1.33 10.96 -2.80
CA ALA A 55 0.61 12.24 -2.79
C ALA A 55 0.58 12.86 -1.38
N LYS A 56 0.34 12.05 -0.34
CA LYS A 56 0.48 12.49 1.06
C LYS A 56 1.92 12.90 1.38
N MET A 57 2.93 12.13 0.98
CA MET A 57 4.33 12.50 1.19
C MET A 57 4.72 13.80 0.48
N ARG A 58 4.17 14.09 -0.71
CA ARG A 58 4.38 15.35 -1.42
C ARG A 58 3.74 16.55 -0.71
N ALA A 59 2.65 16.35 0.02
CA ALA A 59 2.05 17.39 0.87
C ALA A 59 2.87 17.64 2.15
N TYR A 60 3.61 16.64 2.64
CA TYR A 60 4.53 16.74 3.77
C TYR A 60 5.95 17.23 3.39
N TRP A 61 6.27 17.37 2.10
CA TRP A 61 7.53 18.00 1.67
C TRP A 61 7.34 19.52 1.63
N PRO A 62 7.82 20.28 2.64
CA PRO A 62 7.80 21.72 2.55
C PRO A 62 8.69 22.09 1.37
N LYS A 63 8.25 23.02 0.52
CA LYS A 63 9.14 23.59 -0.49
C LYS A 63 10.34 24.18 0.24
N GLN A 64 11.46 23.47 0.24
CA GLN A 64 12.76 24.05 0.57
C GLN A 64 12.94 25.17 -0.47
N PRO A 65 12.94 26.46 -0.08
CA PRO A 65 13.30 27.52 -1.00
C PRO A 65 14.83 27.53 -1.07
N PHE A 66 15.44 26.42 -1.48
CA PHE A 66 16.88 26.45 -1.75
C PHE A 66 17.07 26.94 -3.18
N GLY A 67 16.86 28.25 -3.35
CA GLY A 67 17.36 28.98 -4.49
C GLY A 67 18.87 28.95 -4.45
N LEU A 68 19.47 27.94 -5.08
CA LEU A 68 20.91 27.83 -5.23
C LEU A 68 21.30 28.67 -6.45
N THR A 69 21.42 29.99 -6.28
CA THR A 69 22.09 30.81 -7.29
C THR A 69 23.58 30.66 -7.11
N VAL A 70 24.20 29.86 -7.98
CA VAL A 70 25.65 29.81 -8.12
C VAL A 70 26.09 31.12 -8.78
N ARG A 71 26.73 32.00 -8.01
CA ARG A 71 27.60 33.03 -8.57
C ARG A 71 29.04 32.67 -8.24
N ASN A 72 29.82 32.60 -9.30
CA ASN A 72 31.23 32.26 -9.36
C ASN A 72 32.03 32.67 -8.10
N GLY A 73 32.46 31.67 -7.33
CA GLY A 73 33.75 31.71 -6.63
C GLY A 73 33.89 32.45 -5.29
N ALA A 74 32.84 32.70 -4.50
CA ALA A 74 33.02 33.23 -3.14
C ALA A 74 31.99 32.70 -2.13
N THR A 75 32.49 32.41 -0.92
CA THR A 75 31.92 31.72 0.24
C THR A 75 30.45 32.03 0.56
N LEU A 76 29.68 30.97 0.85
CA LEU A 76 28.27 31.03 1.28
C LEU A 76 28.16 31.57 2.70
N ARG A 77 27.57 32.76 2.88
CA ARG A 77 27.00 33.18 4.17
C ARG A 77 25.49 33.29 4.02
N ALA A 78 24.77 32.38 4.68
CA ALA A 78 23.33 32.52 4.85
C ALA A 78 23.06 33.78 5.71
N LEU A 79 22.36 34.75 5.15
CA LEU A 79 21.83 35.88 5.92
C LEU A 79 20.39 35.56 6.35
N PRO A 80 20.04 35.71 7.64
CA PRO A 80 18.64 35.65 8.05
C PRO A 80 17.89 36.86 7.49
N ARG A 81 16.73 36.61 6.89
CA ARG A 81 15.86 37.66 6.34
C ARG A 81 15.16 38.38 7.50
N ALA A 82 15.15 39.71 7.42
CA ALA A 82 14.25 40.57 8.19
C ALA A 82 12.79 40.32 7.79
#